data_AF-X1LEB2-F1
#
_entry.id   AF-X1LEB2-F1
#
_cell.length_a   1.000
_cell.length_b   1.000
_cell.length_c   1.000
_cell.angle_alpha   90.00
_cell.angle_beta   90.00
_cell.angle_gamma   90.00
#
_symmetry.space_group_name_H-M   'P 1'
#
loop_
_entity.id
_entity.type
_entity.pdbx_description
1 polymer ?
#
loop_
_entity_poly.entity_id
_entity_poly.type
_entity_poly.pdbx_seq_one_letter_code
_entity_poly.pdbx_strand_id
1 'polypeptide(L)'
;RPYHLTSIETPLSIARAYFYGEPTIVPDYGLISEVITIAKKDLKAGDAIDGIGRYTVYGLIEEYSKAKQEGLLPIGLSQGCVLKNDMEKDQPVKYNDVSLAKDSLVLKLRRSIV
;
A
#
# COMPACT_ATOMS: atom_id res chain seq x y z
N ARG A 1 7.50 21.17 14.19
CA ARG A 1 6.71 21.86 13.13
C ARG A 1 5.24 21.84 13.55
N PRO A 2 4.63 22.96 13.96
CA PRO A 2 3.28 22.96 14.57
C PRO A 2 2.12 23.00 13.56
N TYR A 3 2.40 23.18 12.27
CA TYR A 3 1.40 23.19 11.20
C TYR A 3 1.93 22.55 9.92
N HIS A 4 1.01 21.95 9.16
CA HIS A 4 1.22 21.44 7.81
C HIS A 4 0.00 21.82 6.96
N LEU A 5 0.21 22.64 5.93
CA LEU A 5 -0.85 23.21 5.10
C LEU A 5 -1.18 22.35 3.87
N THR A 6 -0.71 21.10 3.83
CA THR A 6 -1.06 20.10 2.81
C THR A 6 -0.80 20.61 1.38
N SER A 7 -1.86 20.78 0.57
CA SER A 7 -1.80 21.23 -0.81
C SER A 7 -1.23 22.64 -0.97
N ILE A 8 -1.35 23.51 0.04
CA ILE A 8 -0.81 24.89 -0.01
C ILE A 8 0.73 24.89 -0.03
N GLU A 9 1.37 23.82 0.48
CA GLU A 9 2.83 23.70 0.48
C GLU A 9 3.38 23.01 -0.78
N THR A 10 2.55 22.32 -1.56
CA THR A 10 2.97 21.62 -2.78
C THR A 10 3.67 22.55 -3.79
N PRO A 11 3.23 23.81 -4.03
CA PRO A 11 3.95 24.75 -4.91
C PRO A 11 5.41 25.02 -4.51
N LEU A 12 5.75 24.91 -3.21
CA LEU A 12 7.14 25.06 -2.76
C LEU A 12 8.03 23.92 -3.29
N SER A 13 7.50 22.70 -3.34
CA SER A 13 8.21 21.55 -3.92
C SER A 13 8.43 21.72 -5.43
N ILE A 14 7.42 22.25 -6.13
CA ILE A 14 7.52 22.57 -7.56
C ILE A 14 8.60 23.63 -7.82
N ALA A 15 8.57 24.73 -7.07
CA ALA A 15 9.56 25.80 -7.21
C ALA A 15 10.98 25.29 -6.94
N ARG A 16 11.19 24.44 -5.92
CA ARG A 16 12.50 23.86 -5.64
C ARG A 16 13.00 22.92 -6.74
N ALA A 17 12.11 22.06 -7.26
CA ALA A 17 12.46 21.18 -8.36
C ALA A 17 12.82 21.97 -9.63
N TYR A 18 12.07 23.03 -9.95
CA TYR A 18 12.28 23.82 -11.17
C TYR A 18 13.50 24.75 -11.09
N PHE A 19 13.62 25.55 -10.03
CA PHE A 19 14.68 26.56 -9.93
C PHE A 19 16.02 25.97 -9.45
N TYR A 20 15.98 24.92 -8.63
CA TYR A 20 17.18 24.38 -7.97
C TYR A 20 17.48 22.92 -8.32
N GLY A 21 16.57 22.20 -9.01
CA GLY A 21 16.77 20.78 -9.29
C GLY A 21 16.73 19.90 -8.04
N GLU A 22 16.12 20.38 -6.95
CA GLU A 22 16.16 19.73 -5.65
C GLU A 22 14.85 19.00 -5.31
N PRO A 23 14.88 17.72 -4.90
CA PRO A 23 13.72 17.04 -4.35
C PRO A 23 13.40 17.53 -2.93
N THR A 24 12.12 17.52 -2.54
CA THR A 24 11.70 17.78 -1.16
C THR A 24 11.50 16.51 -0.33
N ILE A 25 11.26 15.37 -0.99
CA ILE A 25 11.21 14.03 -0.40
C ILE A 25 11.54 12.99 -1.47
N VAL A 26 12.32 11.98 -1.12
CA VAL A 26 12.71 10.86 -2.01
C VAL A 26 12.99 9.61 -1.16
N PRO A 27 12.59 8.41 -1.59
CA PRO A 27 12.86 7.17 -0.86
C PRO A 27 14.30 6.65 -1.11
N ASP A 28 15.31 7.39 -0.66
CA ASP A 28 16.74 7.13 -0.98
C ASP A 28 17.30 5.80 -0.46
N TYR A 29 16.67 5.22 0.56
CA TYR A 29 17.12 3.97 1.18
C TYR A 29 16.33 2.74 0.76
N GLY A 30 15.56 2.84 -0.34
CA GLY A 30 14.74 1.75 -0.83
C GLY A 30 13.58 1.40 0.12
N LEU A 31 13.10 0.15 0.01
CA LEU A 31 11.98 -0.35 0.82
C LEU A 31 12.50 -0.85 2.17
N ILE A 32 12.27 -0.06 3.23
CA ILE A 32 12.58 -0.43 4.62
C ILE A 32 11.30 -0.82 5.38
N SER A 33 10.16 -0.24 5.01
CA SER A 33 8.85 -0.58 5.56
C SER A 33 7.85 -0.88 4.45
N GLU A 34 6.78 -1.57 4.82
CA GLU A 34 5.63 -1.86 3.98
C GLU A 34 4.35 -1.46 4.70
N VAL A 35 3.37 -0.95 3.96
CA VAL A 35 2.01 -0.80 4.50
C VAL A 35 1.20 -2.04 4.10
N ILE A 36 1.03 -2.96 5.05
CA ILE A 36 0.38 -4.25 4.85
C ILE A 36 -1.15 -4.15 4.93
N THR A 37 -1.83 -5.08 4.28
CA THR A 37 -3.30 -5.17 4.26
C THR A 37 -3.80 -6.01 5.43
N ILE A 38 -4.70 -5.46 6.25
CA ILE A 38 -5.36 -6.16 7.35
C ILE A 38 -6.87 -6.22 7.10
N ALA A 39 -7.48 -7.39 7.33
CA ALA A 39 -8.93 -7.55 7.27
C ALA A 39 -9.60 -6.73 8.38
N LYS A 40 -10.54 -5.85 8.03
CA LYS A 40 -11.27 -4.99 8.98
C LYS A 40 -12.42 -5.71 9.69
N LYS A 41 -12.89 -6.79 9.08
CA LYS A 41 -13.98 -7.65 9.51
C LYS A 41 -13.69 -9.06 8.99
N ASP A 42 -14.51 -10.02 9.40
CA ASP A 42 -14.48 -11.35 8.79
C ASP A 42 -14.84 -11.22 7.30
N LEU A 43 -14.06 -11.88 6.45
CA LEU A 43 -14.23 -11.92 5.00
C LEU A 43 -14.30 -13.38 4.56
N LYS A 44 -15.04 -13.64 3.48
CA LYS A 44 -15.22 -14.97 2.93
C LYS A 44 -14.49 -15.13 1.61
N ALA A 45 -14.09 -16.36 1.30
CA ALA A 45 -13.59 -16.68 -0.03
C ALA A 45 -14.59 -16.20 -1.10
N GLY A 46 -14.09 -15.52 -2.14
CA GLY A 46 -14.88 -14.88 -3.17
C GLY A 46 -15.21 -13.40 -2.91
N ASP A 47 -15.04 -12.89 -1.70
CA ASP A 47 -15.23 -11.47 -1.41
C ASP A 47 -14.19 -10.61 -2.14
N ALA A 48 -14.63 -9.46 -2.65
CA ALA A 48 -13.75 -8.45 -3.23
C ALA A 48 -13.34 -7.41 -2.19
N ILE A 49 -12.04 -7.08 -2.15
CA ILE A 49 -11.52 -5.98 -1.33
C ILE A 49 -11.95 -4.65 -1.96
N ASP A 50 -12.74 -3.89 -1.22
CA ASP A 50 -13.38 -2.64 -1.69
C ASP A 50 -12.43 -1.43 -1.75
N GLY A 51 -11.29 -1.50 -1.05
CA GLY A 51 -10.20 -0.52 -1.10
C GLY A 51 -10.02 0.29 0.19
N ILE A 52 -9.03 1.19 0.16
CA ILE A 52 -8.61 1.97 1.34
C ILE A 52 -9.73 2.94 1.78
N GLY A 53 -9.96 3.03 3.09
CA GLY A 53 -10.97 3.93 3.67
C GLY A 53 -12.40 3.38 3.62
N ARG A 54 -12.61 2.14 3.16
CA ARG A 54 -13.93 1.49 3.10
C ARG A 54 -14.09 0.40 4.16
N TYR A 55 -14.78 -0.70 3.86
CA TYR A 55 -15.27 -1.65 4.87
C TYR A 55 -14.46 -2.94 4.99
N THR A 56 -13.71 -3.33 3.96
CA THR A 56 -13.05 -4.65 3.95
C THR A 56 -11.70 -4.67 4.64
N VAL A 57 -10.90 -3.61 4.49
CA VAL A 57 -9.50 -3.60 4.94
C VAL A 57 -9.06 -2.28 5.57
N TYR A 58 -7.96 -2.33 6.32
CA TYR A 58 -7.17 -1.18 6.74
C TYR A 58 -5.66 -1.49 6.65
N GLY A 59 -4.83 -0.46 6.77
CA GLY A 59 -3.38 -0.58 6.63
C GLY A 59 -2.67 -0.53 7.98
N LEU A 60 -1.64 -1.36 8.15
CA LEU A 60 -0.66 -1.26 9.23
C LEU A 60 0.75 -1.22 8.65
N ILE A 61 1.68 -0.60 9.38
CA ILE A 61 3.09 -0.59 8.99
C ILE A 61 3.78 -1.87 9.48
N GLU A 62 4.65 -2.43 8.65
CA GLU A 62 5.52 -3.57 8.97
C GLU A 62 6.91 -3.33 8.39
N GLU A 63 7.94 -3.97 8.97
CA GLU A 63 9.27 -4.00 8.36
C GLU A 63 9.22 -4.71 7.01
N TYR A 64 9.83 -4.12 5.99
CA TYR A 64 9.77 -4.67 4.62
C TYR A 64 10.37 -6.09 4.53
N SER A 65 11.45 -6.35 5.27
CA SER A 65 12.10 -7.67 5.32
C SER A 65 11.11 -8.76 5.77
N LYS A 66 10.38 -8.50 6.85
CA LYS A 66 9.35 -9.38 7.41
C LYS A 66 8.14 -9.49 6.50
N ALA A 67 7.63 -8.37 5.98
CA ALA A 67 6.51 -8.38 5.04
C ALA A 67 6.82 -9.21 3.78
N LYS A 68 8.06 -9.12 3.26
CA LYS A 68 8.53 -9.92 2.12
C LYS A 68 8.65 -11.40 2.49
N GLN A 69 9.24 -11.72 3.65
CA GLN A 69 9.39 -13.10 4.12
C GLN A 69 8.04 -13.80 4.31
N GLU A 70 7.06 -13.11 4.90
CA GLU A 70 5.74 -13.66 5.19
C GLU A 70 4.76 -13.56 4.03
N GLY A 71 5.13 -12.88 2.94
CA GLY A 71 4.31 -12.68 1.75
C GLY A 71 3.08 -11.80 1.99
N LEU A 72 3.19 -10.81 2.89
CA LEU A 72 2.10 -9.88 3.23
C LEU A 72 1.75 -9.01 2.02
N LEU A 73 0.45 -8.83 1.76
CA LEU A 73 -0.06 -8.04 0.64
C LEU A 73 0.05 -6.54 0.94
N PRO A 74 0.81 -5.75 0.16
CA PRO A 74 0.80 -4.29 0.30
C PRO A 74 -0.58 -3.70 0.04
N ILE A 75 -1.05 -2.79 0.90
CA ILE A 75 -2.42 -2.27 0.82
C ILE A 75 -2.71 -1.53 -0.48
N GLY A 76 -1.70 -0.88 -1.07
CA GLY A 76 -1.80 -0.22 -2.38
C GLY A 76 -2.10 -1.19 -3.54
N LEU A 77 -1.95 -2.50 -3.34
CA LEU A 77 -2.28 -3.53 -4.32
C LEU A 77 -3.59 -4.26 -4.02
N SER A 78 -4.20 -4.01 -2.85
CA SER A 78 -5.32 -4.83 -2.36
C SER A 78 -6.65 -4.51 -3.03
N GLN A 79 -6.87 -3.28 -3.49
CA GLN A 79 -8.14 -2.87 -4.09
C GLN A 79 -8.51 -3.72 -5.32
N GLY A 80 -9.71 -4.29 -5.31
CA GLY A 80 -10.22 -5.16 -6.39
C GLY A 80 -9.63 -6.57 -6.38
N CYS A 81 -8.76 -6.91 -5.42
CA CYS A 81 -8.37 -8.29 -5.19
C CYS A 81 -9.56 -9.11 -4.69
N VAL A 82 -9.64 -10.37 -5.12
CA VAL A 82 -10.69 -11.31 -4.70
C VAL A 82 -10.09 -12.35 -3.76
N LEU A 83 -10.70 -12.56 -2.59
CA LEU A 83 -10.23 -13.56 -1.64
C LEU A 83 -10.35 -14.98 -2.18
N LYS A 84 -9.34 -15.79 -1.93
CA LYS A 84 -9.32 -17.24 -2.18
C LYS A 84 -9.68 -18.05 -0.94
N ASN A 85 -9.43 -17.48 0.24
CA ASN A 85 -9.63 -18.11 1.53
C ASN A 85 -10.49 -17.20 2.42
N ASP A 86 -11.16 -17.78 3.41
CA ASP A 86 -11.79 -17.03 4.49
C ASP A 86 -10.71 -16.33 5.34
N MET A 87 -11.02 -15.13 5.82
CA MET A 87 -10.15 -14.34 6.69
C MET A 87 -10.91 -13.85 7.92
N GLU A 88 -10.30 -13.98 9.08
CA GLU A 88 -10.82 -13.41 10.32
C GLU A 88 -10.52 -11.91 10.38
N LYS A 89 -11.34 -11.17 11.13
CA LYS A 89 -11.04 -9.78 11.47
C LYS A 89 -9.64 -9.66 12.10
N ASP A 90 -8.94 -8.59 11.72
CA ASP A 90 -7.59 -8.23 12.17
C ASP A 90 -6.48 -9.20 11.69
N GLN A 91 -6.82 -10.13 10.78
CA GLN A 91 -5.86 -11.01 10.14
C GLN A 91 -5.09 -10.29 8.99
N PRO A 92 -3.76 -10.44 8.90
CA PRO A 92 -2.99 -9.96 7.75
C PRO A 92 -3.31 -10.75 6.47
N VAL A 93 -3.61 -10.04 5.39
CA VAL A 93 -3.87 -10.63 4.07
C VAL A 93 -2.54 -10.85 3.34
N LYS A 94 -2.33 -12.06 2.80
CA LYS A 94 -1.12 -12.39 2.03
C LYS A 94 -1.39 -12.41 0.52
N TYR A 95 -0.33 -12.36 -0.28
CA TYR A 95 -0.42 -12.53 -1.73
C TYR A 95 -1.14 -13.82 -2.15
N ASN A 96 -0.94 -14.90 -1.39
CA ASN A 96 -1.54 -16.20 -1.69
C ASN A 96 -3.03 -16.29 -1.31
N ASP A 97 -3.51 -15.40 -0.43
CA ASP A 97 -4.92 -15.36 -0.02
C ASP A 97 -5.81 -14.68 -1.04
N VAL A 98 -5.24 -14.06 -2.08
CA VAL A 98 -5.99 -13.27 -3.06
C VAL A 98 -5.67 -13.61 -4.51
N SER A 99 -6.65 -13.39 -5.37
CA SER A 99 -6.45 -13.20 -6.80
C SER A 99 -6.23 -11.71 -7.05
N LEU A 100 -5.02 -11.36 -7.51
CA LEU A 100 -4.66 -9.97 -7.79
C LEU A 100 -5.52 -9.39 -8.92
N ALA A 101 -5.82 -8.10 -8.83
CA ALA A 101 -6.54 -7.38 -9.86
C ALA A 101 -5.81 -7.47 -11.23
N LYS A 102 -6.57 -7.75 -12.29
CA LYS A 102 -6.04 -7.79 -13.66
C LYS A 102 -5.59 -6.38 -14.09
N ASP A 103 -4.53 -6.31 -14.90
CA ASP A 103 -4.03 -5.07 -15.52
C ASP A 103 -3.69 -3.89 -14.59
N SER A 104 -3.27 -4.16 -13.35
CA SER A 104 -2.79 -3.12 -12.45
C SER A 104 -1.40 -2.59 -12.85
N LEU A 105 -1.32 -1.32 -13.25
CA LEU A 105 -0.05 -0.61 -13.48
C LEU A 105 0.83 -0.62 -12.22
N VAL A 106 0.22 -0.39 -11.06
CA VAL A 106 0.92 -0.38 -9.77
C VAL A 106 1.55 -1.74 -9.49
N LEU A 107 0.86 -2.84 -9.80
CA LEU A 107 1.41 -4.19 -9.67
C LEU A 107 2.60 -4.41 -10.64
N LYS A 108 2.51 -3.91 -11.88
CA LYS A 108 3.60 -3.99 -12.86
C LYS A 108 4.84 -3.24 -12.36
N LEU A 109 4.68 -2.01 -11.89
CA LEU A 109 5.77 -1.20 -11.32
C LEU A 109 6.33 -1.81 -10.04
N ARG A 110 5.49 -2.34 -9.17
CA ARG A 110 5.95 -3.02 -7.95
C ARG A 110 6.86 -4.20 -8.28
N ARG A 111 6.53 -4.98 -9.32
CA ARG A 111 7.37 -6.11 -9.76
C ARG A 111 8.69 -5.68 -10.40
N SER A 112 8.82 -4.45 -10.89
CA SER A 112 10.08 -3.97 -11.48
C SER A 112 11.07 -3.42 -10.45
N ILE A 113 10.64 -3.20 -9.20
CA ILE A 113 11.48 -2.60 -8.15
C ILE A 113 11.80 -3.57 -6.98
N VAL A 114 11.29 -4.82 -7.02
CA VAL A 114 11.39 -5.83 -5.93
C VAL A 114 12.17 -7.05 -6.34
#